data_AF-A0A7X8Q2F1-F1
#
_entry.id   AF-A0A7X8Q2F1-F1
#
_cell.length_a   1.000
_cell.length_b   1.000
_cell.length_c   1.000
_cell.angle_alpha   90.00
_cell.angle_beta   90.00
_cell.angle_gamma   90.00
#
_symmetry.space_group_name_H-M   'P 1'
#
loop_
_entity.id
_entity.type
_entity.pdbx_description
1 polymer ?
#
loop_
_entity_poly.entity_id
_entity_poly.type
_entity_poly.pdbx_seq_one_letter_code
_entity_poly.pdbx_strand_id
1 'polypeptide(L)'
;SLVVQLLKELRKKEQDELLRGWLEQYWLDFGTDLDSIIAQEHFEQASRKVAVGHAIMSLKTISRLDWEEVFENLSRVELILARDPDGTYPNMDKESRDYYRRQVGLLARRYRVPEPRVARIAVGLAKQVDDRELPSSHVGYYLIGKGREKLIRQLNGSAPVTRLHNYPPARYYSAIAGVMAVVIVPLAWYGYRFSQGSLVVAVSIVLLSLLPVSEIAVFLVNRLAARLVAAAFLPKLSFGEGIPDRHATMVVIPALLPNAGKVEELLERLETYYLANKSENLYFALAGDYKDGDDKTAPEDQAIIQAGLQGVQRLNEEYGEGEELFFYCQRERVLCPTQNRWTGWERKRGALVEFNRLLLGEEDTTYNIQSPGLTGLANKIKYVITLDADTRLTLDTAKKLIGTMAHPLHRPVIDQDKGIVKEGYGLIQPRIGIGVESANQSEFTRLFAGAGGIDPYVTAVSDVYQDLFGEGIFTGKGIYDLQVFHRLLTNAIPEGSILSHDLLEGSYLRTGMATDVELIDGYPGTYSSYAARQHRWVRGDWQLLPWLFPRIKNRQGRWVKNPLSGLSKWK
;
A
#
# COMPACT_ATOMS: atom_id res chain seq x y z
N SER A 1 -32.71 -36.60 36.86
CA SER A 1 -31.34 -36.77 36.34
C SER A 1 -30.48 -37.66 37.25
N LEU A 2 -30.22 -37.26 38.51
CA LEU A 2 -29.40 -38.06 39.45
C LEU A 2 -29.94 -39.49 39.65
N VAL A 3 -31.25 -39.63 39.89
CA VAL A 3 -31.92 -40.92 40.11
C VAL A 3 -31.82 -41.83 38.88
N VAL A 4 -32.07 -41.31 37.68
CA VAL A 4 -31.98 -42.07 36.42
C VAL A 4 -30.54 -42.49 36.11
N GLN A 5 -29.56 -41.65 36.41
CA GLN A 5 -28.14 -41.99 36.27
C GLN A 5 -27.71 -43.05 37.30
N LEU A 6 -28.21 -42.96 38.53
CA LEU A 6 -27.98 -43.95 39.59
C LEU A 6 -28.55 -45.31 39.18
N LEU A 7 -29.79 -45.36 38.66
CA LEU A 7 -30.41 -46.58 38.13
C LEU A 7 -29.63 -47.18 36.96
N LYS A 8 -29.10 -46.33 36.06
CA LYS A 8 -28.28 -46.77 34.93
C LYS A 8 -26.97 -47.40 35.37
N GLU A 9 -26.32 -46.85 36.39
CA GLU A 9 -25.08 -47.39 36.95
C GLU A 9 -25.32 -48.64 37.81
N LEU A 10 -26.43 -48.71 38.55
CA LEU A 10 -26.87 -49.92 39.25
C LEU A 10 -27.13 -51.08 38.27
N ARG A 11 -27.79 -50.80 37.14
CA ARG A 11 -28.04 -51.79 36.08
C ARG A 11 -26.75 -52.32 35.43
N LYS A 12 -25.69 -51.51 35.33
CA LYS A 12 -24.40 -51.92 34.76
C LYS A 12 -23.57 -52.80 35.71
N LYS A 13 -23.76 -52.68 37.02
CA LYS A 13 -22.97 -53.37 38.05
C LYS A 13 -23.59 -54.70 38.51
N GLU A 14 -24.70 -55.13 37.91
CA GLU A 14 -25.46 -56.35 38.29
C GLU A 14 -25.71 -56.45 39.81
N GLN A 15 -25.90 -55.30 40.48
CA GLN A 15 -26.10 -55.23 41.93
C GLN A 15 -27.42 -54.53 42.31
N ASP A 16 -28.13 -55.24 43.21
CA ASP A 16 -29.25 -54.90 44.09
C ASP A 16 -30.63 -54.53 43.53
N GLU A 17 -31.49 -55.54 43.46
CA GLU A 17 -32.96 -55.40 43.50
C GLU A 17 -33.44 -54.65 44.77
N LEU A 18 -32.71 -54.76 45.88
CA LEU A 18 -33.04 -54.10 47.16
C LEU A 18 -33.00 -52.57 47.07
N LEU A 19 -31.98 -52.02 46.41
CA LEU A 19 -31.78 -50.57 46.28
C LEU A 19 -32.78 -49.97 45.29
N ARG A 20 -33.12 -50.73 44.24
CA ARG A 20 -34.20 -50.38 43.31
C ARG A 20 -35.56 -50.42 44.01
N GLY A 21 -35.86 -51.46 44.78
CA GLY A 21 -37.09 -51.58 45.55
C GLY A 21 -37.26 -50.45 46.57
N TRP A 22 -36.17 -50.07 47.25
CA TRP A 22 -36.18 -48.90 48.14
C TRP A 22 -36.47 -47.59 47.39
N LEU A 23 -35.88 -47.40 46.21
CA LEU A 23 -36.15 -46.22 45.38
C LEU A 23 -37.60 -46.19 44.86
N GLU A 24 -38.14 -47.32 44.42
CA GLU A 24 -39.54 -47.43 43.99
C GLU A 24 -40.50 -47.08 45.15
N GLN A 25 -40.25 -47.62 46.34
CA GLN A 25 -41.02 -47.31 47.55
C GLN A 25 -40.92 -45.83 47.95
N TYR A 26 -39.70 -45.28 47.96
CA TYR A 26 -39.44 -43.89 48.34
C TYR A 26 -40.23 -42.92 47.45
N TRP A 27 -40.26 -43.13 46.13
CA TRP A 27 -40.97 -42.24 45.22
C TRP A 27 -42.49 -42.44 45.26
N LEU A 28 -42.96 -43.65 45.53
CA LEU A 28 -44.39 -43.94 45.79
C LEU A 28 -44.90 -43.16 47.01
N ASP A 29 -44.09 -43.02 48.07
CA ASP A 29 -44.43 -42.21 49.25
C ASP A 29 -44.62 -40.71 48.93
N PHE A 30 -44.01 -40.23 47.83
CA PHE A 30 -44.20 -38.87 47.29
C PHE A 30 -45.26 -38.78 46.18
N GLY A 31 -46.00 -39.86 45.91
CA GLY A 31 -47.12 -39.88 44.97
C GLY A 31 -46.73 -39.99 43.49
N THR A 32 -45.53 -40.48 43.17
CA THR A 32 -45.07 -40.72 41.80
C THR A 32 -44.45 -42.11 41.67
N ASP A 33 -44.54 -42.73 40.49
CA ASP A 33 -43.83 -43.98 40.22
C ASP A 33 -42.45 -43.71 39.59
N LEU A 34 -41.57 -44.71 39.68
CA LEU A 34 -40.20 -44.62 39.18
C LEU A 34 -40.17 -44.53 37.64
N ASP A 35 -41.09 -45.23 36.97
CA ASP A 35 -41.20 -45.25 35.51
C ASP A 35 -41.59 -43.89 34.93
N SER A 36 -42.46 -43.13 35.61
CA SER A 36 -42.82 -41.76 35.23
C SER A 36 -41.64 -40.81 35.39
N ILE A 37 -40.82 -40.96 36.44
CA ILE A 37 -39.60 -40.16 36.61
C ILE A 37 -38.58 -40.46 35.51
N ILE A 38 -38.42 -41.73 35.14
CA ILE A 38 -37.56 -42.15 34.03
C ILE A 38 -38.09 -41.58 32.71
N ALA A 39 -39.39 -41.69 32.44
CA ALA A 39 -40.02 -41.16 31.24
C ALA A 39 -39.91 -39.63 31.15
N GLN A 40 -40.13 -38.92 32.26
CA GLN A 40 -39.99 -37.47 32.35
C GLN A 40 -38.54 -37.04 32.09
N GLU A 41 -37.55 -37.70 32.69
CA GLU A 41 -36.14 -37.41 32.43
C GLU A 41 -35.76 -37.69 30.98
N HIS A 42 -36.23 -38.79 30.39
CA HIS A 42 -35.99 -39.07 28.97
C HIS A 42 -36.64 -38.04 28.05
N PHE A 43 -37.86 -37.60 28.37
CA PHE A 43 -38.56 -36.53 27.65
C PHE A 43 -37.79 -35.21 27.76
N GLU A 44 -37.36 -34.82 28.95
CA GLU A 44 -36.53 -33.63 29.15
C GLU A 44 -35.20 -33.73 28.39
N GLN A 45 -34.53 -34.88 28.43
CA GLN A 45 -33.30 -35.11 27.67
C GLN A 45 -33.52 -35.05 26.16
N ALA A 46 -34.62 -35.61 25.66
CA ALA A 46 -34.98 -35.54 24.24
C ALA A 46 -35.27 -34.10 23.81
N SER A 47 -36.07 -33.37 24.60
CA SER A 47 -36.38 -31.96 24.37
C SER A 47 -35.11 -31.10 24.36
N ARG A 48 -34.21 -31.29 25.34
CA ARG A 48 -32.91 -30.61 25.38
C ARG A 48 -32.03 -30.96 24.18
N LYS A 49 -31.99 -32.23 23.75
CA LYS A 49 -31.24 -32.65 22.55
C LYS A 49 -31.77 -31.97 21.28
N VAL A 50 -33.09 -31.88 21.11
CA VAL A 50 -33.71 -31.17 19.99
C VAL A 50 -33.39 -29.67 20.05
N ALA A 51 -33.53 -29.04 21.22
CA ALA A 51 -33.22 -27.63 21.41
C ALA A 51 -31.74 -27.32 21.10
N VAL A 52 -30.81 -28.17 21.56
CA VAL A 52 -29.37 -28.06 21.23
C VAL A 52 -29.16 -28.25 19.73
N GLY A 53 -29.83 -29.22 19.10
CA GLY A 53 -29.78 -29.41 17.65
C GLY A 53 -30.23 -28.17 16.87
N HIS A 54 -31.36 -27.59 17.24
CA HIS A 54 -31.87 -26.34 16.66
C HIS A 54 -30.94 -25.15 16.89
N ALA A 55 -30.36 -25.02 18.09
CA ALA A 55 -29.39 -23.97 18.39
C ALA A 55 -28.13 -24.09 17.53
N ILE A 56 -27.57 -25.29 17.40
CA ILE A 56 -26.40 -25.56 16.55
C ILE A 56 -26.73 -25.28 15.08
N MET A 57 -27.88 -25.75 14.59
CA MET A 57 -28.31 -25.47 13.21
C MET A 57 -28.50 -23.97 12.95
N SER A 58 -29.11 -23.25 13.89
CA SER A 58 -29.35 -21.80 13.77
C SER A 58 -28.04 -21.02 13.78
N LEU A 59 -27.12 -21.34 14.70
CA LEU A 59 -25.78 -20.74 14.75
C LEU A 59 -24.98 -21.04 13.49
N LYS A 60 -25.05 -22.28 12.98
CA LYS A 60 -24.39 -22.68 11.73
C LYS A 60 -24.98 -21.96 10.53
N THR A 61 -26.29 -21.73 10.51
CA THR A 61 -26.98 -20.98 9.46
C THR A 61 -26.55 -19.51 9.52
N ILE A 62 -26.61 -18.88 10.69
CA ILE A 62 -26.12 -17.52 10.94
C ILE A 62 -24.65 -17.35 10.55
N SER A 63 -23.79 -18.33 10.86
CA SER A 63 -22.37 -18.31 10.52
C SER A 63 -22.09 -18.49 9.03
N ARG A 64 -23.06 -19.01 8.26
CA ARG A 64 -22.94 -19.23 6.81
C ARG A 64 -23.57 -18.12 5.98
N LEU A 65 -24.38 -17.25 6.60
CA LEU A 65 -24.91 -16.09 5.92
C LEU A 65 -23.77 -15.15 5.55
N ASP A 66 -23.78 -14.69 4.30
CA ASP A 66 -22.98 -13.53 3.92
C ASP A 66 -23.62 -12.29 4.55
N TRP A 67 -23.16 -11.96 5.76
CA TRP A 67 -23.62 -10.78 6.49
C TRP A 67 -23.38 -9.50 5.71
N GLU A 68 -22.42 -9.47 4.78
CA GLU A 68 -22.11 -8.30 3.98
C GLU A 68 -23.21 -8.06 2.95
N GLU A 69 -23.62 -9.09 2.21
CA GLU A 69 -24.73 -9.00 1.25
C GLU A 69 -26.04 -8.62 1.94
N VAL A 70 -26.33 -9.25 3.09
CA VAL A 70 -27.52 -8.92 3.89
C VAL A 70 -27.47 -7.46 4.36
N PHE A 71 -26.30 -7.00 4.83
CA PHE A 71 -26.14 -5.63 5.29
C PHE A 71 -26.27 -4.61 4.15
N GLU A 72 -25.67 -4.87 2.99
CA GLU A 72 -25.74 -3.99 1.83
C GLU A 72 -27.18 -3.82 1.32
N ASN A 73 -27.97 -4.89 1.33
CA ASN A 73 -29.38 -4.87 0.94
C ASN A 73 -30.29 -4.14 1.93
N LEU A 74 -29.97 -4.16 3.23
CA LEU A 74 -30.80 -3.56 4.28
C LEU A 74 -30.38 -2.14 4.66
N SER A 75 -29.11 -1.79 4.46
CA SER A 75 -28.55 -0.51 4.85
C SER A 75 -29.09 0.62 3.99
N ARG A 76 -29.91 1.49 4.58
CA ARG A 76 -30.39 2.71 3.89
C ARG A 76 -29.25 3.62 3.45
N VAL A 77 -28.14 3.65 4.20
CA VAL A 77 -26.96 4.44 3.83
C VAL A 77 -26.33 3.88 2.57
N GLU A 78 -26.16 2.56 2.49
CA GLU A 78 -25.63 1.87 1.31
C GLU A 78 -26.48 2.18 0.07
N LEU A 79 -27.80 1.97 0.17
CA LEU A 79 -28.73 2.23 -0.93
C LEU A 79 -28.76 3.69 -1.41
N ILE A 80 -28.42 4.64 -0.52
CA ILE A 80 -28.29 6.06 -0.90
C ILE A 80 -26.96 6.31 -1.59
N LEU A 81 -25.85 5.84 -1.01
CA LEU A 81 -24.50 6.03 -1.57
C LEU A 81 -24.34 5.33 -2.92
N ALA A 82 -25.01 4.19 -3.13
CA ALA A 82 -25.06 3.50 -4.42
C ALA A 82 -25.67 4.33 -5.56
N ARG A 83 -26.33 5.46 -5.26
CA ARG A 83 -26.86 6.43 -6.25
C ARG A 83 -25.84 7.50 -6.63
N ASP A 84 -24.55 7.22 -6.41
CA ASP A 84 -23.41 8.03 -6.83
C ASP A 84 -23.49 8.32 -8.33
N PRO A 85 -23.45 9.59 -8.76
CA PRO A 85 -23.78 9.93 -10.14
C PRO A 85 -22.68 9.56 -11.15
N ASP A 86 -21.43 9.38 -10.72
CA ASP A 86 -20.34 8.87 -11.55
C ASP A 86 -20.29 7.33 -11.59
N GLY A 87 -21.05 6.65 -10.71
CA GLY A 87 -21.08 5.19 -10.61
C GLY A 87 -19.83 4.59 -9.96
N THR A 88 -18.97 5.38 -9.32
CA THR A 88 -17.74 4.88 -8.68
C THR A 88 -18.08 4.07 -7.43
N TYR A 89 -18.93 4.60 -6.52
CA TYR A 89 -19.20 3.95 -5.23
C TYR A 89 -19.63 2.47 -5.31
N PRO A 90 -20.58 2.07 -6.18
CA PRO A 90 -20.95 0.65 -6.33
C PRO A 90 -19.79 -0.24 -6.77
N ASN A 91 -18.82 0.32 -7.52
CA ASN A 91 -17.67 -0.40 -8.04
C ASN A 91 -16.45 -0.35 -7.09
N MET A 92 -16.59 0.23 -5.90
CA MET A 92 -15.51 0.24 -4.90
C MET A 92 -15.34 -1.12 -4.22
N ASP A 93 -14.14 -1.39 -3.69
CA ASP A 93 -13.94 -2.56 -2.83
C ASP A 93 -14.70 -2.41 -1.50
N LYS A 94 -14.86 -3.54 -0.82
CA LYS A 94 -15.69 -3.65 0.38
C LYS A 94 -15.17 -2.75 1.49
N GLU A 95 -13.86 -2.78 1.70
CA GLU A 95 -13.15 -1.97 2.71
C GLU A 95 -13.34 -0.47 2.46
N SER A 96 -13.34 -0.04 1.20
CA SER A 96 -13.55 1.36 0.84
C SER A 96 -15.00 1.80 1.00
N ARG A 97 -15.98 0.96 0.64
CA ARG A 97 -17.40 1.24 0.94
C ARG A 97 -17.62 1.34 2.44
N ASP A 98 -17.05 0.43 3.22
CA ASP A 98 -17.09 0.46 4.68
C ASP A 98 -16.45 1.71 5.26
N TYR A 99 -15.32 2.14 4.71
CA TYR A 99 -14.68 3.38 5.11
C TYR A 99 -15.62 4.58 4.92
N TYR A 100 -16.31 4.66 3.77
CA TYR A 100 -17.27 5.74 3.48
C TYR A 100 -18.46 5.69 4.45
N ARG A 101 -19.05 4.51 4.66
CA ARG A 101 -20.15 4.31 5.63
C ARG A 101 -19.74 4.75 7.03
N ARG A 102 -18.52 4.39 7.46
CA ARG A 102 -17.97 4.83 8.76
C ARG A 102 -17.85 6.35 8.84
N GLN A 103 -17.40 7.01 7.77
CA GLN A 103 -17.31 8.47 7.73
C GLN A 103 -18.68 9.15 7.81
N VAL A 104 -19.70 8.57 7.16
CA VAL A 104 -21.11 8.99 7.32
C VAL A 104 -21.53 8.88 8.79
N GLY A 105 -21.27 7.74 9.44
CA GLY A 105 -21.58 7.51 10.85
C GLY A 105 -20.89 8.50 11.80
N LEU A 106 -19.60 8.79 11.57
CA LEU A 106 -18.85 9.78 12.34
C LEU A 106 -19.42 11.18 12.20
N LEU A 107 -19.76 11.60 10.98
CA LEU A 107 -20.39 12.90 10.72
C LEU A 107 -21.79 12.98 11.35
N ALA A 108 -22.58 11.93 11.21
CA ALA A 108 -23.93 11.83 11.75
C ALA A 108 -23.94 11.99 13.28
N ARG A 109 -23.06 11.24 13.98
CA ARG A 109 -22.88 11.34 15.43
C ARG A 109 -22.41 12.73 15.86
N ARG A 110 -21.41 13.29 15.18
CA ARG A 110 -20.83 14.60 15.52
C ARG A 110 -21.84 15.74 15.40
N TYR A 111 -22.63 15.74 14.33
CA TYR A 111 -23.62 16.80 14.06
C TYR A 111 -25.03 16.46 14.55
N ARG A 112 -25.20 15.32 15.26
CA ARG A 112 -26.48 14.86 15.82
C ARG A 112 -27.60 14.81 14.78
N VAL A 113 -27.29 14.27 13.60
CA VAL A 113 -28.24 14.07 12.50
C VAL A 113 -28.33 12.58 12.14
N PRO A 114 -29.43 12.11 11.54
CA PRO A 114 -29.52 10.73 11.05
C PRO A 114 -28.51 10.45 9.93
N GLU A 115 -27.87 9.28 9.93
CA GLU A 115 -26.91 8.86 8.88
C GLU A 115 -27.46 8.98 7.46
N PRO A 116 -28.72 8.57 7.16
CA PRO A 116 -29.29 8.73 5.81
C PRO A 116 -29.41 10.18 5.35
N ARG A 117 -29.42 11.15 6.27
CA ARG A 117 -29.43 12.58 5.92
C ARG A 117 -28.07 13.02 5.41
N VAL A 118 -26.98 12.59 6.07
CA VAL A 118 -25.61 12.88 5.64
C VAL A 118 -25.35 12.30 4.25
N ALA A 119 -25.70 11.03 4.04
CA ALA A 119 -25.54 10.37 2.74
C ALA A 119 -26.33 11.08 1.62
N ARG A 120 -27.59 11.47 1.88
CA ARG A 120 -28.42 12.20 0.90
C ARG A 120 -27.82 13.53 0.49
N ILE A 121 -27.26 14.28 1.45
CA ILE A 121 -26.64 15.57 1.17
C ILE A 121 -25.35 15.39 0.36
N ALA A 122 -24.52 14.41 0.72
CA ALA A 122 -23.29 14.11 -0.03
C ALA A 122 -23.59 13.73 -1.49
N VAL A 123 -24.56 12.83 -1.72
CA VAL A 123 -25.00 12.45 -3.08
C VAL A 123 -25.68 13.61 -3.80
N GLY A 124 -26.47 14.43 -3.07
CA GLY A 124 -27.11 15.62 -3.64
C GLY A 124 -26.09 16.66 -4.14
N LEU A 125 -25.00 16.87 -3.41
CA LEU A 125 -23.90 17.75 -3.82
C LEU A 125 -23.15 17.19 -5.04
N ALA A 126 -22.90 15.89 -5.05
CA ALA A 126 -22.28 15.19 -6.18
C ALA A 126 -23.11 15.33 -7.47
N LYS A 127 -24.45 15.22 -7.36
CA LYS A 127 -25.39 15.37 -8.49
C LYS A 127 -25.49 16.77 -9.08
N GLN A 128 -25.01 17.79 -8.37
CA GLN A 128 -25.01 19.18 -8.88
C GLN A 128 -23.86 19.43 -9.87
N VAL A 129 -22.94 18.48 -10.03
CA VAL A 129 -21.81 18.59 -10.95
C VAL A 129 -22.19 17.88 -12.25
N ASP A 130 -22.29 18.64 -13.35
CA ASP A 130 -22.67 18.10 -14.66
C ASP A 130 -21.56 17.23 -15.28
N ASP A 131 -20.30 17.63 -15.09
CA ASP A 131 -19.14 16.89 -15.57
C ASP A 131 -18.83 15.70 -14.66
N ARG A 132 -19.16 14.51 -15.14
CA ARG A 132 -18.96 13.25 -14.42
C ARG A 132 -17.50 12.85 -14.27
N GLU A 133 -16.59 13.43 -15.05
CA GLU A 133 -15.16 13.12 -14.96
C GLU A 133 -14.44 13.87 -13.82
N LEU A 134 -15.05 14.95 -13.31
CA LEU A 134 -14.49 15.70 -12.21
C LEU A 134 -14.59 14.90 -10.91
N PRO A 135 -13.55 14.88 -10.06
CA PRO A 135 -13.65 14.21 -8.76
C PRO A 135 -14.82 14.71 -7.89
N SER A 136 -15.30 15.93 -8.11
CA SER A 136 -16.47 16.50 -7.42
C SER A 136 -17.82 15.90 -7.83
N SER A 137 -17.88 15.10 -8.89
CA SER A 137 -19.05 14.30 -9.27
C SER A 137 -19.17 13.04 -8.39
N HIS A 138 -18.11 12.62 -7.71
CA HIS A 138 -18.10 11.45 -6.84
C HIS A 138 -18.52 11.81 -5.40
N VAL A 139 -19.35 10.97 -4.77
CA VAL A 139 -19.81 11.14 -3.38
C VAL A 139 -18.65 11.22 -2.37
N GLY A 140 -17.57 10.46 -2.61
CA GLY A 140 -16.38 10.45 -1.76
C GLY A 140 -15.70 11.80 -1.62
N TYR A 141 -15.80 12.67 -2.64
CA TYR A 141 -15.22 14.02 -2.59
C TYR A 141 -15.81 14.86 -1.46
N TYR A 142 -17.08 14.63 -1.12
CA TYR A 142 -17.78 15.32 -0.04
C TYR A 142 -17.69 14.58 1.31
N LEU A 143 -17.50 13.26 1.31
CA LEU A 143 -17.37 12.52 2.57
C LEU A 143 -15.96 12.62 3.15
N ILE A 144 -14.93 12.49 2.31
CA ILE A 144 -13.53 12.37 2.74
C ILE A 144 -12.58 13.34 2.03
N GLY A 145 -13.00 13.92 0.91
CA GLY A 145 -12.20 14.85 0.12
C GLY A 145 -12.37 16.33 0.49
N LYS A 146 -11.94 17.21 -0.42
CA LYS A 146 -11.97 18.67 -0.27
C LYS A 146 -13.39 19.25 -0.21
N GLY A 147 -14.38 18.54 -0.76
CA GLY A 147 -15.79 18.93 -0.72
C GLY A 147 -16.42 18.82 0.67
N ARG A 148 -15.75 18.20 1.64
CA ARG A 148 -16.28 17.94 2.98
C ARG A 148 -16.74 19.20 3.72
N GLU A 149 -16.06 20.33 3.53
CA GLU A 149 -16.50 21.59 4.13
C GLU A 149 -17.88 22.04 3.61
N LYS A 150 -18.19 21.82 2.32
CA LYS A 150 -19.50 22.14 1.75
C LYS A 150 -20.61 21.25 2.36
N LEU A 151 -20.33 19.95 2.51
CA LEU A 151 -21.23 19.01 3.18
C LEU A 151 -21.54 19.44 4.61
N ILE A 152 -20.51 19.81 5.39
CA ILE A 152 -20.67 20.25 6.79
C ILE A 152 -21.53 21.51 6.89
N ARG A 153 -21.34 22.48 5.99
CA ARG A 153 -22.16 23.70 5.97
C ARG A 153 -23.64 23.38 5.76
N GLN A 154 -23.98 22.44 4.88
CA GLN A 154 -25.36 22.00 4.65
C GLN A 154 -25.95 21.17 5.81
N LEU A 155 -25.10 20.62 6.69
CA LEU A 155 -25.50 19.96 7.93
C LEU A 155 -25.74 20.94 9.09
N ASN A 156 -25.70 22.26 8.84
CA ASN A 156 -25.74 23.33 9.85
C ASN A 156 -24.59 23.22 10.88
N GLY A 157 -23.45 22.65 10.48
CA GLY A 157 -22.26 22.56 11.32
C GLY A 157 -21.46 23.86 11.32
N SER A 158 -21.20 24.43 12.49
CA SER A 158 -20.42 25.67 12.68
C SER A 158 -18.93 25.45 12.93
N ALA A 159 -18.47 24.21 13.16
CA ALA A 159 -17.07 23.92 13.45
C ALA A 159 -16.31 23.40 12.21
N PRO A 160 -15.11 23.95 11.90
CA PRO A 160 -14.23 23.34 10.92
C PRO A 160 -13.83 21.95 11.44
N VAL A 161 -14.15 20.90 10.68
CA VAL A 161 -13.56 19.59 10.92
C VAL A 161 -12.06 19.74 10.69
N THR A 162 -11.25 19.14 11.57
CA THR A 162 -9.82 18.90 11.34
C THR A 162 -9.64 18.48 9.88
N ARG A 163 -8.93 19.30 9.09
CA ARG A 163 -8.73 19.02 7.66
C ARG A 163 -8.22 17.59 7.52
N LEU A 164 -8.97 16.74 6.85
CA LEU A 164 -8.55 15.36 6.58
C LEU A 164 -7.24 15.45 5.77
N HIS A 165 -6.15 14.91 6.32
CA HIS A 165 -4.86 14.75 5.65
C HIS A 165 -4.31 16.04 4.99
N ASN A 166 -4.55 17.21 5.59
CA ASN A 166 -4.05 18.49 5.07
C ASN A 166 -3.69 19.45 6.22
N TYR A 167 -2.89 18.95 7.14
CA TYR A 167 -2.29 19.75 8.19
C TYR A 167 -1.27 20.72 7.58
N PRO A 168 -1.30 22.02 7.92
CA PRO A 168 -0.31 22.95 7.42
C PRO A 168 1.11 22.49 7.82
N PRO A 169 2.06 22.33 6.87
CA PRO A 169 3.42 21.90 7.17
C PRO A 169 4.11 22.76 8.24
N ALA A 170 3.79 24.06 8.26
CA ALA A 170 4.27 24.99 9.28
C ALA A 170 3.96 24.55 10.72
N ARG A 171 2.83 23.90 10.99
CA ARG A 171 2.49 23.39 12.33
C ARG A 171 3.41 22.24 12.73
N TYR A 172 3.68 21.32 11.81
CA TYR A 172 4.59 20.21 12.04
C TYR A 172 6.02 20.71 12.28
N TYR A 173 6.52 21.63 11.45
CA TYR A 173 7.83 22.26 11.65
C TYR A 173 7.90 23.03 12.98
N SER A 174 6.84 23.74 13.36
CA SER A 174 6.79 24.45 14.64
C SER A 174 6.79 23.51 15.84
N ALA A 175 6.17 22.32 15.73
CA ALA A 175 6.19 21.32 16.79
C ALA A 175 7.61 20.75 16.97
N ILE A 176 8.30 20.44 15.88
CA ILE A 176 9.71 19.98 15.91
C ILE A 176 10.60 21.08 16.51
N ALA A 177 10.50 22.31 15.99
CA ALA A 177 11.28 23.45 16.48
C ALA A 177 11.00 23.74 17.97
N GLY A 178 9.76 23.56 18.42
CA GLY A 178 9.38 23.68 19.82
C GLY A 178 10.07 22.64 20.71
N VAL A 179 10.05 21.36 20.33
CA VAL A 179 10.76 20.29 21.05
C VAL A 179 12.27 20.54 21.06
N MET A 180 12.84 20.95 19.93
CA MET A 180 14.26 21.31 19.85
C MET A 180 14.59 22.48 20.78
N ALA A 181 13.78 23.53 20.80
CA ALA A 181 14.00 24.70 21.66
C ALA A 181 13.96 24.34 23.14
N VAL A 182 13.05 23.45 23.56
CA VAL A 182 12.94 22.96 24.95
C VAL A 182 14.24 22.29 25.42
N VAL A 183 15.00 21.66 24.53
CA VAL A 183 16.26 20.98 24.88
C VAL A 183 17.48 21.90 24.67
N ILE A 184 17.58 22.55 23.51
CA ILE A 184 18.75 23.32 23.11
C ILE A 184 18.89 24.61 23.93
N VAL A 185 17.79 25.33 24.20
CA VAL A 185 17.85 26.62 24.90
C VAL A 185 18.39 26.48 26.33
N PRO A 186 17.90 25.54 27.17
CA PRO A 186 18.47 25.32 28.50
C PRO A 186 19.92 24.86 28.48
N LEU A 187 20.30 23.98 27.54
CA LEU A 187 21.69 23.51 27.38
C LEU A 187 22.64 24.65 27.02
N ALA A 188 22.25 25.48 26.04
CA ALA A 188 23.03 26.65 25.63
C ALA A 188 23.14 27.67 26.78
N TRP A 189 22.04 27.91 27.50
CA TRP A 189 22.03 28.81 28.66
C TRP A 189 22.92 28.31 29.79
N TYR A 190 22.87 27.01 30.10
CA TYR A 190 23.76 26.39 31.08
C TYR A 190 25.23 26.54 30.67
N GLY A 191 25.57 26.26 29.41
CA GLY A 191 26.93 26.41 28.91
C GLY A 191 27.44 27.86 28.94
N TYR A 192 26.57 28.82 28.62
CA TYR A 192 26.86 30.25 28.76
C TYR A 192 27.20 30.62 30.20
N ARG A 193 26.41 30.15 31.18
CA ARG A 193 26.63 30.44 32.61
C ARG A 193 27.88 29.74 33.14
N PHE A 194 28.13 28.49 32.76
CA PHE A 194 29.30 27.72 33.17
C PHE A 194 30.61 28.34 32.67
N SER A 195 30.59 28.87 31.44
CA SER A 195 31.76 29.52 30.81
C SER A 195 31.92 31.01 31.15
N GLN A 196 31.28 31.48 32.23
CA GLN A 196 31.33 32.88 32.69
C GLN A 196 30.91 33.90 31.63
N GLY A 197 29.95 33.53 30.78
CA GLY A 197 29.38 34.42 29.75
C GLY A 197 30.02 34.29 28.37
N SER A 198 30.77 33.21 28.08
CA SER A 198 31.32 32.99 26.75
C SER A 198 30.23 32.61 25.74
N LEU A 199 29.97 33.50 24.79
CA LEU A 199 29.05 33.24 23.67
C LEU A 199 29.56 32.12 22.77
N VAL A 200 30.88 31.95 22.64
CA VAL A 200 31.48 30.89 21.80
C VAL A 200 31.11 29.50 22.31
N VAL A 201 31.10 29.31 23.64
CA VAL A 201 30.72 28.04 24.26
C VAL A 201 29.22 27.77 24.05
N ALA A 202 28.36 28.77 24.24
CA ALA A 202 26.93 28.64 24.04
C ALA A 202 26.58 28.30 22.57
N VAL A 203 27.19 28.99 21.60
CA VAL A 203 26.99 28.72 20.16
C VAL A 203 27.51 27.34 19.79
N SER A 204 28.68 26.94 20.30
CA SER A 204 29.22 25.59 20.06
C SER A 204 28.26 24.50 20.55
N ILE A 205 27.63 24.68 21.72
CA ILE A 205 26.62 23.73 22.24
C ILE A 205 25.41 23.67 21.32
N VAL A 206 24.90 24.81 20.85
CA VAL A 206 23.78 24.84 19.89
C VAL A 206 24.13 24.06 18.62
N LEU A 207 25.29 24.31 18.03
CA LEU A 207 25.71 23.65 16.79
C LEU A 207 25.92 22.14 16.96
N LEU A 208 26.57 21.72 18.05
CA LEU A 208 26.83 20.30 18.32
C LEU A 208 25.57 19.53 18.71
N SER A 209 24.59 20.19 19.35
CA SER A 209 23.33 19.55 19.76
C SER A 209 22.27 19.52 18.66
N LEU A 210 22.41 20.29 17.58
CA LEU A 210 21.36 20.46 16.58
C LEU A 210 20.92 19.14 15.94
N LEU A 211 21.88 18.33 15.49
CA LEU A 211 21.61 17.03 14.85
C LEU A 211 21.04 15.97 15.81
N PRO A 212 21.66 15.66 16.97
CA PRO A 212 21.12 14.63 17.86
C PRO A 212 19.75 15.04 18.44
N VAL A 213 19.54 16.34 18.73
CA VAL A 213 18.26 16.82 19.24
C VAL A 213 17.20 16.85 18.13
N SER A 214 17.56 17.13 16.88
CA SER A 214 16.58 17.08 15.77
C SER A 214 16.03 15.68 15.56
N GLU A 215 16.87 14.64 15.63
CA GLU A 215 16.41 13.24 15.53
C GLU A 215 15.41 12.89 16.64
N ILE A 216 15.72 13.26 17.88
CA ILE A 216 14.82 13.05 19.02
C ILE A 216 13.51 13.82 18.83
N ALA A 217 13.58 15.07 18.37
CA ALA A 217 12.42 15.91 18.15
C ALA A 217 11.50 15.36 17.06
N VAL A 218 12.07 14.95 15.92
CA VAL A 218 11.33 14.32 14.82
C VAL A 218 10.70 13.01 15.30
N PHE A 219 11.46 12.15 15.98
CA PHE A 219 10.93 10.90 16.53
C PHE A 219 9.74 11.12 17.47
N LEU A 220 9.87 12.05 18.43
CA LEU A 220 8.82 12.34 19.41
C LEU A 220 7.57 12.92 18.74
N VAL A 221 7.74 13.89 17.83
CA VAL A 221 6.62 14.50 17.09
C VAL A 221 5.93 13.46 16.22
N ASN A 222 6.69 12.62 15.50
CA ASN A 222 6.13 11.54 14.69
C ASN A 222 5.36 10.52 15.54
N ARG A 223 5.92 10.11 16.67
CA ARG A 223 5.27 9.17 17.60
C ARG A 223 3.98 9.75 18.18
N LEU A 224 3.95 11.06 18.46
CA LEU A 224 2.75 11.74 18.92
C LEU A 224 1.72 11.88 17.79
N ALA A 225 2.14 12.27 16.59
CA ALA A 225 1.28 12.38 15.42
C ALA A 225 0.57 11.06 15.12
N ALA A 226 1.31 9.94 15.10
CA ALA A 226 0.76 8.60 14.88
C ALA A 226 -0.25 8.13 15.94
N ARG A 227 -0.29 8.77 17.12
CA ARG A 227 -1.29 8.50 18.18
C ARG A 227 -2.50 9.42 18.10
N LEU A 228 -2.32 10.65 17.63
CA LEU A 228 -3.36 11.68 17.62
C LEU A 228 -4.15 11.72 16.31
N VAL A 229 -3.54 11.26 15.21
CA VAL A 229 -4.12 11.31 13.87
C VAL A 229 -4.45 9.89 13.44
N ALA A 230 -5.66 9.71 12.91
CA ALA A 230 -6.07 8.42 12.36
C ALA A 230 -5.28 8.12 11.09
N ALA A 231 -4.92 6.85 10.91
CA ALA A 231 -4.26 6.40 9.69
C ALA A 231 -5.09 6.73 8.45
N ALA A 232 -4.42 7.27 7.44
CA ALA A 232 -5.01 7.53 6.15
C ALA A 232 -5.34 6.23 5.43
N PHE A 233 -6.48 6.22 4.76
CA PHE A 233 -6.91 5.13 3.91
C PHE A 233 -7.17 5.68 2.52
N LEU A 234 -6.62 5.01 1.50
CA LEU A 234 -6.81 5.36 0.09
C LEU A 234 -7.92 4.47 -0.49
N PRO A 235 -9.11 5.02 -0.77
CA PRO A 235 -10.21 4.24 -1.34
C PRO A 235 -9.88 3.72 -2.74
N LYS A 236 -10.43 2.57 -3.09
CA LYS A 236 -10.10 1.89 -4.33
C LYS A 236 -11.30 1.23 -5.00
N LEU A 237 -11.20 1.07 -6.30
CA LEU A 237 -12.13 0.27 -7.10
C LEU A 237 -11.87 -1.22 -6.92
N SER A 238 -12.91 -2.02 -7.09
CA SER A 238 -12.86 -3.47 -7.14
C SER A 238 -12.94 -3.94 -8.59
N PHE A 239 -11.90 -4.65 -9.05
CA PHE A 239 -11.81 -5.22 -10.41
C PHE A 239 -12.02 -6.73 -10.37
N GLY A 240 -13.16 -7.18 -9.84
CA GLY A 240 -13.46 -8.58 -9.56
C GLY A 240 -13.01 -9.56 -10.64
N GLU A 241 -13.76 -9.64 -11.74
CA GLU A 241 -13.52 -10.60 -12.83
C GLU A 241 -12.35 -10.22 -13.76
N GLY A 242 -11.96 -8.94 -13.82
CA GLY A 242 -10.85 -8.50 -14.67
C GLY A 242 -10.60 -6.99 -14.62
N ILE A 243 -9.43 -6.58 -15.10
CA ILE A 243 -9.07 -5.16 -15.23
C ILE A 243 -9.58 -4.67 -16.59
N PRO A 244 -10.36 -3.57 -16.65
CA PRO A 244 -10.82 -3.00 -17.92
C PRO A 244 -9.66 -2.47 -18.76
N ASP A 245 -9.80 -2.46 -20.09
CA ASP A 245 -8.78 -2.00 -21.05
C ASP A 245 -8.21 -0.61 -20.71
N ARG A 246 -9.07 0.33 -20.28
CA ARG A 246 -8.67 1.69 -19.90
C ARG A 246 -7.72 1.76 -18.69
N HIS A 247 -7.58 0.67 -17.95
CA HIS A 247 -6.69 0.51 -16.80
C HIS A 247 -5.66 -0.59 -17.03
N ALA A 248 -5.43 -1.00 -18.29
CA ALA A 248 -4.42 -1.99 -18.62
C ALA A 248 -3.07 -1.62 -18.00
N THR A 249 -2.42 -2.61 -17.39
CA THR A 249 -1.28 -2.39 -16.50
C THR A 249 -0.14 -3.32 -16.84
N MET A 250 1.08 -2.80 -16.80
CA MET A 250 2.31 -3.56 -16.99
C MET A 250 3.03 -3.72 -15.65
N VAL A 251 3.27 -4.95 -15.20
CA VAL A 251 4.18 -5.28 -14.10
C VAL A 251 5.58 -5.44 -14.68
N VAL A 252 6.54 -4.65 -14.22
CA VAL A 252 7.91 -4.67 -14.74
C VAL A 252 8.92 -4.92 -13.62
N ILE A 253 9.88 -5.81 -13.90
CA ILE A 253 11.09 -6.00 -13.09
C ILE A 253 12.30 -5.44 -13.86
N PRO A 254 12.75 -4.22 -13.57
CA PRO A 254 14.06 -3.76 -14.02
C PRO A 254 15.17 -4.49 -13.26
N ALA A 255 16.02 -5.23 -13.96
CA ALA A 255 17.05 -6.07 -13.32
C ALA A 255 18.36 -6.11 -14.09
N LEU A 256 19.45 -6.24 -13.32
CA LEU A 256 20.75 -6.61 -13.85
C LEU A 256 20.75 -8.12 -14.15
N LEU A 257 21.05 -8.49 -15.39
CA LEU A 257 21.09 -9.86 -15.89
C LEU A 257 22.54 -10.27 -16.16
N PRO A 258 23.26 -10.82 -15.17
CA PRO A 258 24.67 -11.19 -15.31
C PRO A 258 24.89 -12.47 -16.13
N ASN A 259 23.89 -13.34 -16.22
CA ASN A 259 23.96 -14.63 -16.91
C ASN A 259 22.55 -15.18 -17.18
N ALA A 260 22.46 -16.23 -18.02
CA ALA A 260 21.22 -16.91 -18.38
C ALA A 260 20.45 -17.45 -17.16
N GLY A 261 21.14 -18.05 -16.18
CA GLY A 261 20.49 -18.60 -14.98
C GLY A 261 19.75 -17.54 -14.15
N LYS A 262 20.28 -16.30 -14.10
CA LYS A 262 19.56 -15.19 -13.44
C LYS A 262 18.31 -14.75 -14.22
N VAL A 263 18.34 -14.88 -15.54
CA VAL A 263 17.15 -14.62 -16.38
C VAL A 263 16.07 -15.64 -16.05
N GLU A 264 16.41 -16.93 -16.04
CA GLU A 264 15.50 -18.02 -15.70
C GLU A 264 14.88 -17.82 -14.30
N GLU A 265 15.68 -17.51 -13.28
CA GLU A 265 15.20 -17.23 -11.92
C GLU A 265 14.16 -16.08 -11.88
N LEU A 266 14.37 -15.02 -12.67
CA LEU A 266 13.44 -13.88 -12.71
C LEU A 266 12.19 -14.16 -13.54
N LEU A 267 12.28 -15.01 -14.56
CA LEU A 267 11.12 -15.46 -15.32
C LEU A 267 10.22 -16.37 -14.49
N GLU A 268 10.79 -17.28 -13.68
CA GLU A 268 10.03 -18.08 -12.69
C GLU A 268 9.32 -17.18 -11.66
N ARG A 269 9.93 -16.05 -11.29
CA ARG A 269 9.29 -15.05 -10.43
C ARG A 269 8.14 -14.33 -11.13
N LEU A 270 8.31 -13.93 -12.39
CA LEU A 270 7.23 -13.33 -13.17
C LEU A 270 6.04 -14.30 -13.32
N GLU A 271 6.32 -15.58 -13.56
CA GLU A 271 5.31 -16.63 -13.59
C GLU A 271 4.56 -16.72 -12.25
N THR A 272 5.29 -16.72 -11.12
CA THR A 272 4.68 -16.68 -9.79
C THR A 272 3.79 -15.45 -9.59
N TYR A 273 4.22 -14.27 -10.07
CA TYR A 273 3.45 -13.03 -9.96
C TYR A 273 2.18 -13.08 -10.82
N TYR A 274 2.26 -13.65 -12.01
CA TYR A 274 1.10 -13.92 -12.87
C TYR A 274 0.11 -14.85 -12.19
N LEU A 275 0.57 -16.01 -11.69
CA LEU A 275 -0.30 -16.98 -11.00
C LEU A 275 -0.99 -16.36 -9.77
N ALA A 276 -0.29 -15.47 -9.05
CA ALA A 276 -0.84 -14.77 -7.90
C ALA A 276 -1.77 -13.58 -8.25
N ASN A 277 -1.75 -13.07 -9.48
CA ASN A 277 -2.48 -11.87 -9.88
C ASN A 277 -3.19 -12.01 -11.24
N LYS A 278 -3.58 -13.24 -11.63
CA LYS A 278 -4.19 -13.51 -12.94
C LYS A 278 -5.38 -12.57 -13.18
N SER A 279 -5.33 -11.85 -14.30
CA SER A 279 -6.36 -10.89 -14.70
C SER A 279 -6.22 -10.57 -16.18
N GLU A 280 -7.35 -10.31 -16.84
CA GLU A 280 -7.36 -9.62 -18.12
C GLU A 280 -6.63 -8.27 -18.01
N ASN A 281 -5.98 -7.86 -19.10
CA ASN A 281 -5.23 -6.60 -19.22
C ASN A 281 -4.12 -6.36 -18.18
N LEU A 282 -3.59 -7.43 -17.58
CA LEU A 282 -2.39 -7.39 -16.76
C LEU A 282 -1.24 -8.09 -17.48
N TYR A 283 -0.20 -7.33 -17.77
CA TYR A 283 0.97 -7.78 -18.54
C TYR A 283 2.22 -7.80 -17.66
N PHE A 284 3.21 -8.59 -18.04
CA PHE A 284 4.42 -8.84 -17.25
C PHE A 284 5.67 -8.64 -18.12
N ALA A 285 6.64 -7.89 -17.64
CA ALA A 285 7.87 -7.63 -18.36
C ALA A 285 9.13 -7.78 -17.51
N LEU A 286 10.16 -8.41 -18.09
CA LEU A 286 11.53 -8.36 -17.60
C LEU A 286 12.30 -7.31 -18.41
N ALA A 287 12.73 -6.24 -17.73
CA ALA A 287 13.51 -5.17 -18.31
C ALA A 287 14.99 -5.33 -17.93
N GLY A 288 15.77 -5.92 -18.83
CA GLY A 288 17.14 -6.35 -18.58
C GLY A 288 18.21 -5.29 -18.84
N ASP A 289 19.17 -5.24 -17.92
CA ASP A 289 20.46 -4.56 -18.06
C ASP A 289 21.60 -5.56 -18.00
N TYR A 290 22.62 -5.39 -18.85
CA TYR A 290 23.83 -6.19 -18.73
C TYR A 290 24.69 -5.76 -17.54
N LYS A 291 25.50 -6.69 -17.04
CA LYS A 291 26.60 -6.37 -16.12
C LYS A 291 27.56 -5.35 -16.73
N ASP A 292 28.02 -4.40 -15.90
CA ASP A 292 29.03 -3.39 -16.26
C ASP A 292 30.30 -4.07 -16.82
N GLY A 293 30.72 -3.67 -18.02
CA GLY A 293 31.83 -4.27 -18.76
C GLY A 293 32.87 -3.25 -19.22
N ASP A 294 34.00 -3.75 -19.71
CA ASP A 294 35.05 -2.93 -20.33
C ASP A 294 34.78 -2.71 -21.84
N ASP A 295 33.92 -3.54 -22.43
CA ASP A 295 33.46 -3.46 -23.82
C ASP A 295 31.93 -3.34 -23.91
N LYS A 296 31.44 -2.86 -25.08
CA LYS A 296 30.00 -2.72 -25.34
C LYS A 296 29.27 -4.07 -25.32
N THR A 297 29.91 -5.11 -25.86
CA THR A 297 29.38 -6.47 -25.99
C THR A 297 30.29 -7.47 -25.27
N ALA A 298 29.69 -8.48 -24.64
CA ALA A 298 30.39 -9.57 -23.97
C ALA A 298 29.95 -10.94 -24.53
N PRO A 299 30.79 -11.99 -24.44
CA PRO A 299 30.45 -13.32 -24.94
C PRO A 299 29.17 -13.91 -24.34
N GLU A 300 28.85 -13.58 -23.08
CA GLU A 300 27.67 -14.08 -22.37
C GLU A 300 26.35 -13.44 -22.82
N ASP A 301 26.40 -12.31 -23.54
CA ASP A 301 25.23 -11.52 -23.90
C ASP A 301 24.23 -12.33 -24.73
N GLN A 302 24.72 -13.17 -25.66
CA GLN A 302 23.87 -13.99 -26.52
C GLN A 302 23.10 -15.04 -25.71
N ALA A 303 23.74 -15.64 -24.70
CA ALA A 303 23.09 -16.62 -23.83
C ALA A 303 21.98 -15.98 -23.00
N ILE A 304 22.21 -14.75 -22.50
CA ILE A 304 21.22 -13.96 -21.76
C ILE A 304 20.01 -13.65 -22.66
N ILE A 305 20.26 -13.17 -23.89
CA ILE A 305 19.19 -12.86 -24.85
C ILE A 305 18.34 -14.11 -25.16
N GLN A 306 18.98 -15.24 -25.47
CA GLN A 306 18.27 -16.47 -25.81
C GLN A 306 17.43 -16.99 -24.64
N ALA A 307 17.99 -16.99 -23.41
CA ALA A 307 17.24 -17.39 -22.22
C ALA A 307 16.00 -16.51 -21.99
N GLY A 308 16.15 -15.19 -22.17
CA GLY A 308 15.04 -14.25 -22.02
C GLY A 308 13.92 -14.47 -23.03
N LEU A 309 14.26 -14.51 -24.32
CA LEU A 309 13.28 -14.67 -25.41
C LEU A 309 12.59 -16.04 -25.38
N GLN A 310 13.34 -17.13 -25.21
CA GLN A 310 12.77 -18.47 -25.14
C GLN A 310 11.91 -18.65 -23.89
N GLY A 311 12.35 -18.08 -22.76
CA GLY A 311 11.61 -18.20 -21.51
C GLY A 311 10.27 -17.46 -21.53
N VAL A 312 10.21 -16.23 -22.09
CA VAL A 312 8.90 -15.55 -22.25
C VAL A 312 8.03 -16.21 -23.30
N GLN A 313 8.62 -16.74 -24.38
CA GLN A 313 7.88 -17.52 -25.37
C GLN A 313 7.21 -18.73 -24.72
N ARG A 314 7.94 -19.51 -23.91
CA ARG A 314 7.39 -20.65 -23.17
C ARG A 314 6.21 -20.24 -22.28
N LEU A 315 6.36 -19.15 -21.52
CA LEU A 315 5.30 -18.65 -20.64
C LEU A 315 4.07 -18.19 -21.43
N ASN A 316 4.25 -17.54 -22.59
CA ASN A 316 3.15 -17.14 -23.46
C ASN A 316 2.46 -18.34 -24.13
N GLU A 317 3.19 -19.38 -24.50
CA GLU A 317 2.61 -20.63 -25.03
C GLU A 317 1.79 -21.36 -23.96
N GLU A 318 2.24 -21.32 -22.70
CA GLU A 318 1.57 -21.96 -21.57
C GLU A 318 0.33 -21.19 -21.09
N TYR A 319 0.38 -19.86 -21.07
CA TYR A 319 -0.64 -19.03 -20.39
C TYR A 319 -1.37 -18.02 -21.29
N GLY A 320 -0.87 -17.74 -22.50
CA GLY A 320 -1.29 -16.59 -23.30
C GLY A 320 -2.70 -16.66 -23.89
N GLU A 321 -3.31 -17.84 -24.03
CA GLU A 321 -4.68 -18.03 -24.56
C GLU A 321 -5.01 -17.18 -25.83
N GLY A 322 -4.01 -16.87 -26.66
CA GLY A 322 -4.15 -16.04 -27.88
C GLY A 322 -3.63 -14.60 -27.78
N GLU A 323 -3.23 -14.13 -26.60
CA GLU A 323 -2.51 -12.87 -26.37
C GLU A 323 -1.12 -13.13 -25.74
N GLU A 324 -0.13 -12.27 -26.03
CA GLU A 324 1.14 -12.29 -25.30
C GLU A 324 0.98 -11.57 -23.95
N LEU A 325 1.30 -12.26 -22.86
CA LEU A 325 1.21 -11.75 -21.48
C LEU A 325 2.57 -11.40 -20.90
N PHE A 326 3.62 -12.10 -21.33
CA PHE A 326 4.99 -11.98 -20.84
C PHE A 326 5.90 -11.40 -21.90
N PHE A 327 6.73 -10.43 -21.50
CA PHE A 327 7.63 -9.71 -22.38
C PHE A 327 9.04 -9.65 -21.81
N TYR A 328 10.01 -9.73 -22.69
CA TYR A 328 11.43 -9.55 -22.40
C TYR A 328 11.98 -8.41 -23.23
N CYS A 329 12.71 -7.50 -22.58
CA CYS A 329 13.42 -6.41 -23.22
C CYS A 329 14.83 -6.36 -22.65
N GLN A 330 15.84 -6.19 -23.50
CA GLN A 330 17.23 -6.07 -23.09
C GLN A 330 17.85 -4.82 -23.70
N ARG A 331 18.50 -4.02 -22.85
CA ARG A 331 19.21 -2.82 -23.27
C ARG A 331 20.64 -3.12 -23.67
N GLU A 332 21.16 -2.35 -24.63
CA GLU A 332 22.58 -2.31 -24.91
C GLU A 332 23.37 -1.55 -23.83
N ARG A 333 24.66 -1.86 -23.69
CA ARG A 333 25.54 -1.06 -22.83
C ARG A 333 25.89 0.27 -23.52
N VAL A 334 25.94 1.34 -22.75
CA VAL A 334 26.40 2.67 -23.16
C VAL A 334 27.65 3.05 -22.37
N LEU A 335 28.62 3.71 -23.02
CA LEU A 335 29.83 4.16 -22.37
C LEU A 335 29.49 5.23 -21.34
N CYS A 336 29.82 4.97 -20.08
CA CYS A 336 29.69 5.91 -18.97
C CYS A 336 31.00 6.69 -18.81
N PRO A 337 31.06 7.99 -19.16
CA PRO A 337 32.32 8.74 -19.16
C PRO A 337 32.94 8.89 -17.76
N THR A 338 32.12 8.91 -16.72
CA THR A 338 32.58 9.09 -15.34
C THR A 338 33.21 7.84 -14.74
N GLN A 339 32.80 6.65 -15.20
CA GLN A 339 33.32 5.37 -14.73
C GLN A 339 34.30 4.74 -15.71
N ASN A 340 34.37 5.26 -16.94
CA ASN A 340 35.10 4.68 -18.07
C ASN A 340 34.77 3.18 -18.26
N ARG A 341 33.48 2.85 -18.16
CA ARG A 341 32.93 1.49 -18.31
C ARG A 341 31.66 1.53 -19.13
N TRP A 342 31.36 0.42 -19.79
CA TRP A 342 30.09 0.21 -20.49
C TRP A 342 29.04 -0.29 -19.51
N THR A 343 27.97 0.49 -19.33
CA THR A 343 26.92 0.24 -18.33
C THR A 343 25.55 0.46 -18.93
N GLY A 344 24.48 -0.02 -18.29
CA GLY A 344 23.11 0.40 -18.65
C GLY A 344 22.94 1.92 -18.43
N TRP A 345 22.40 2.64 -19.42
CA TRP A 345 22.17 4.08 -19.30
C TRP A 345 21.28 4.37 -18.09
N GLU A 346 21.78 5.20 -17.17
CA GLU A 346 21.14 5.54 -15.89
C GLU A 346 20.62 4.37 -15.02
N ARG A 347 21.12 3.14 -15.25
CA ARG A 347 20.77 1.95 -14.47
C ARG A 347 19.23 1.79 -14.36
N LYS A 348 18.71 1.47 -13.17
CA LYS A 348 17.28 1.23 -12.90
C LYS A 348 16.38 2.39 -13.34
N ARG A 349 16.79 3.64 -13.09
CA ARG A 349 16.04 4.83 -13.53
C ARG A 349 15.91 4.84 -15.05
N GLY A 350 17.04 4.73 -15.74
CA GLY A 350 17.05 4.74 -17.20
C GLY A 350 16.26 3.59 -17.80
N ALA A 351 16.34 2.40 -17.19
CA ALA A 351 15.58 1.22 -17.63
C ALA A 351 14.08 1.53 -17.61
N LEU A 352 13.56 2.08 -16.51
CA LEU A 352 12.15 2.46 -16.42
C LEU A 352 11.78 3.61 -17.36
N VAL A 353 12.63 4.63 -17.50
CA VAL A 353 12.37 5.77 -18.39
C VAL A 353 12.28 5.31 -19.85
N GLU A 354 13.20 4.49 -20.32
CA GLU A 354 13.19 3.95 -21.68
C GLU A 354 12.09 2.92 -21.88
N PHE A 355 11.80 2.09 -20.87
CA PHE A 355 10.70 1.13 -20.96
C PHE A 355 9.36 1.85 -21.09
N ASN A 356 9.18 2.96 -20.36
CA ASN A 356 8.00 3.81 -20.49
C ASN A 356 7.89 4.44 -21.89
N ARG A 357 9.01 4.81 -22.52
CA ARG A 357 9.04 5.30 -23.90
C ARG A 357 8.59 4.22 -24.88
N LEU A 358 9.08 2.99 -24.74
CA LEU A 358 8.63 1.85 -25.55
C LEU A 358 7.12 1.62 -25.43
N LEU A 359 6.58 1.64 -24.20
CA LEU A 359 5.14 1.47 -23.98
C LEU A 359 4.29 2.62 -24.56
N LEU A 360 4.88 3.78 -24.80
CA LEU A 360 4.24 4.92 -25.48
C LEU A 360 4.45 4.90 -27.00
N GLY A 361 5.21 3.94 -27.53
CA GLY A 361 5.50 3.79 -28.96
C GLY A 361 6.67 4.64 -29.46
N GLU A 362 7.52 5.15 -28.56
CA GLU A 362 8.77 5.81 -28.96
C GLU A 362 9.85 4.77 -29.30
N GLU A 363 10.56 4.98 -30.40
CA GLU A 363 11.61 4.06 -30.89
C GLU A 363 13.02 4.46 -30.44
N ASP A 364 13.22 5.69 -29.95
CA ASP A 364 14.53 6.22 -29.52
C ASP A 364 14.90 5.74 -28.11
N THR A 365 15.25 4.45 -28.02
CA THR A 365 15.67 3.79 -26.78
C THR A 365 16.84 2.84 -27.01
N THR A 366 17.58 2.54 -25.95
CA THR A 366 18.67 1.56 -25.98
C THR A 366 18.18 0.10 -25.87
N TYR A 367 16.87 -0.15 -25.81
CA TYR A 367 16.31 -1.49 -25.91
C TYR A 367 16.42 -2.01 -27.34
N ASN A 368 17.57 -2.59 -27.65
CA ASN A 368 17.88 -3.12 -28.98
C ASN A 368 17.31 -4.54 -29.19
N ILE A 369 16.97 -5.25 -28.12
CA ILE A 369 16.33 -6.56 -28.15
C ILE A 369 15.03 -6.48 -27.38
N GLN A 370 13.92 -6.86 -28.02
CA GLN A 370 12.60 -6.86 -27.42
C GLN A 370 11.76 -8.00 -27.96
N SER A 371 10.77 -8.41 -27.17
CA SER A 371 9.77 -9.39 -27.60
C SER A 371 8.89 -8.80 -28.71
N PRO A 372 8.57 -9.56 -29.78
CA PRO A 372 7.89 -9.01 -30.96
C PRO A 372 6.55 -8.32 -30.65
N GLY A 373 5.68 -8.92 -29.84
CA GLY A 373 4.36 -8.36 -29.55
C GLY A 373 4.34 -7.19 -28.57
N LEU A 374 5.48 -6.80 -27.97
CA LEU A 374 5.56 -5.64 -27.08
C LEU A 374 5.14 -4.36 -27.80
N THR A 375 5.52 -4.21 -29.06
CA THR A 375 5.13 -3.07 -29.90
C THR A 375 3.62 -2.98 -30.11
N GLY A 376 2.91 -4.12 -30.07
CA GLY A 376 1.45 -4.18 -30.12
C GLY A 376 0.75 -3.61 -28.88
N LEU A 377 1.47 -3.47 -27.76
CA LEU A 377 0.97 -2.85 -26.53
C LEU A 377 1.20 -1.33 -26.49
N ALA A 378 1.82 -0.74 -27.52
CA ALA A 378 2.06 0.70 -27.57
C ALA A 378 0.76 1.48 -27.38
N ASN A 379 0.75 2.41 -26.42
CA ASN A 379 -0.39 3.22 -26.01
C ASN A 379 -1.60 2.45 -25.44
N LYS A 380 -1.51 1.12 -25.24
CA LYS A 380 -2.53 0.33 -24.53
C LYS A 380 -2.38 0.47 -23.00
N ILE A 381 -1.15 0.47 -22.50
CA ILE A 381 -0.86 0.46 -21.07
C ILE A 381 -1.12 1.82 -20.43
N LYS A 382 -1.95 1.86 -19.38
CA LYS A 382 -2.24 3.05 -18.58
C LYS A 382 -1.33 3.18 -17.36
N TYR A 383 -1.10 2.08 -16.66
CA TYR A 383 -0.32 2.06 -15.42
C TYR A 383 0.87 1.11 -15.51
N VAL A 384 1.92 1.39 -14.74
CA VAL A 384 3.08 0.50 -14.60
C VAL A 384 3.31 0.22 -13.12
N ILE A 385 3.41 -1.07 -12.78
CA ILE A 385 3.84 -1.53 -11.46
C ILE A 385 5.33 -1.89 -11.57
N THR A 386 6.19 -1.13 -10.90
CA THR A 386 7.63 -1.43 -10.86
C THR A 386 7.98 -2.20 -9.59
N LEU A 387 8.75 -3.27 -9.74
CA LEU A 387 9.22 -4.13 -8.66
C LEU A 387 10.75 -4.26 -8.72
N ASP A 388 11.41 -4.38 -7.57
CA ASP A 388 12.81 -4.84 -7.60
C ASP A 388 12.86 -6.35 -7.83
N ALA A 389 14.02 -6.83 -8.28
CA ALA A 389 14.27 -8.25 -8.49
C ALA A 389 13.94 -9.12 -7.25
N ASP A 390 14.12 -8.60 -6.03
CA ASP A 390 13.84 -9.28 -4.76
C ASP A 390 12.46 -8.99 -4.15
N THR A 391 11.63 -8.17 -4.81
CA THR A 391 10.30 -7.80 -4.31
C THR A 391 9.25 -8.79 -4.78
N ARG A 392 8.55 -9.42 -3.84
CA ARG A 392 7.46 -10.35 -4.13
C ARG A 392 6.12 -9.61 -4.22
N LEU A 393 5.48 -9.70 -5.37
CA LEU A 393 4.08 -9.30 -5.57
C LEU A 393 3.17 -10.37 -4.96
N THR A 394 2.39 -10.01 -3.95
CA THR A 394 1.52 -10.96 -3.23
C THR A 394 0.15 -11.06 -3.90
N LEU A 395 -0.68 -12.01 -3.44
CA LEU A 395 -1.97 -12.33 -4.02
C LEU A 395 -2.88 -11.09 -4.15
N ASP A 396 -3.45 -10.89 -5.33
CA ASP A 396 -4.38 -9.81 -5.70
C ASP A 396 -3.89 -8.37 -5.45
N THR A 397 -2.62 -8.16 -5.12
CA THR A 397 -2.10 -6.82 -4.82
C THR A 397 -2.00 -5.94 -6.05
N ALA A 398 -1.78 -6.49 -7.25
CA ALA A 398 -1.81 -5.73 -8.49
C ALA A 398 -3.18 -5.09 -8.70
N LYS A 399 -4.27 -5.89 -8.63
CA LYS A 399 -5.64 -5.39 -8.79
C LYS A 399 -5.96 -4.31 -7.76
N LYS A 400 -5.54 -4.49 -6.51
CA LYS A 400 -5.73 -3.49 -5.44
C LYS A 400 -5.00 -2.19 -5.76
N LEU A 401 -3.73 -2.23 -6.18
CA LEU A 401 -2.96 -1.05 -6.56
C LEU A 401 -3.59 -0.29 -7.74
N ILE A 402 -4.00 -1.04 -8.77
CA ILE A 402 -4.68 -0.48 -9.95
C ILE A 402 -6.01 0.15 -9.53
N GLY A 403 -6.79 -0.53 -8.67
CA GLY A 403 -8.03 -0.03 -8.10
C GLY A 403 -7.84 1.28 -7.32
N THR A 404 -6.76 1.38 -6.56
CA THR A 404 -6.43 2.59 -5.80
C THR A 404 -6.11 3.72 -6.77
N MET A 405 -5.30 3.47 -7.79
CA MET A 405 -4.90 4.50 -8.74
C MET A 405 -6.04 4.96 -9.66
N ALA A 406 -6.94 4.05 -10.02
CA ALA A 406 -8.11 4.33 -10.85
C ALA A 406 -9.22 5.11 -10.11
N HIS A 407 -9.18 5.15 -8.78
CA HIS A 407 -10.20 5.84 -7.99
C HIS A 407 -10.22 7.35 -8.29
N PRO A 408 -11.39 8.00 -8.52
CA PRO A 408 -11.48 9.41 -8.95
C PRO A 408 -10.76 10.41 -8.05
N LEU A 409 -10.75 10.17 -6.73
CA LEU A 409 -10.07 11.05 -5.76
C LEU A 409 -8.55 11.03 -5.87
N HIS A 410 -7.99 10.03 -6.55
CA HIS A 410 -6.56 9.85 -6.73
C HIS A 410 -6.09 10.27 -8.12
N ARG A 411 -7.00 10.66 -9.02
CA ARG A 411 -6.66 11.12 -10.37
C ARG A 411 -5.66 12.29 -10.29
N PRO A 412 -4.46 12.17 -10.87
CA PRO A 412 -3.43 13.20 -10.77
C PRO A 412 -3.84 14.46 -11.54
N VAL A 413 -3.68 15.61 -10.89
CA VAL A 413 -3.85 16.92 -11.51
C VAL A 413 -2.49 17.60 -11.59
N ILE A 414 -2.02 17.83 -12.82
CA ILE A 414 -0.71 18.43 -13.08
C ILE A 414 -0.80 19.96 -12.97
N ASP A 415 0.15 20.57 -12.26
CA ASP A 415 0.46 22.00 -12.33
C ASP A 415 1.38 22.22 -13.53
N GLN A 416 0.84 22.75 -14.63
CA GLN A 416 1.56 22.92 -15.90
C GLN A 416 2.73 23.89 -15.78
N ASP A 417 2.63 24.89 -14.90
CA ASP A 417 3.66 25.92 -14.74
C ASP A 417 4.87 25.38 -13.97
N LYS A 418 4.61 24.50 -12.99
CA LYS A 418 5.66 23.89 -12.16
C LYS A 418 6.15 22.55 -12.68
N GLY A 419 5.36 21.83 -13.47
CA GLY A 419 5.69 20.48 -13.90
C GLY A 419 5.68 19.46 -12.75
N ILE A 420 4.70 19.54 -11.86
CA ILE A 420 4.50 18.59 -10.75
C ILE A 420 3.02 18.22 -10.62
N VAL A 421 2.72 17.11 -9.96
CA VAL A 421 1.36 16.77 -9.56
C VAL A 421 0.99 17.57 -8.31
N LYS A 422 -0.05 18.41 -8.41
CA LYS A 422 -0.55 19.24 -7.29
C LYS A 422 -1.67 18.58 -6.49
N GLU A 423 -2.43 17.69 -7.11
CA GLU A 423 -3.57 16.99 -6.50
C GLU A 423 -3.66 15.57 -7.04
N GLY A 424 -4.28 14.66 -6.30
CA GLY A 424 -4.24 13.23 -6.62
C GLY A 424 -2.82 12.68 -6.58
N TYR A 425 -2.60 11.52 -7.17
CA TYR A 425 -1.35 10.79 -7.08
C TYR A 425 -0.92 10.33 -8.47
N GLY A 426 0.25 10.78 -8.91
CA GLY A 426 0.91 10.24 -10.10
C GLY A 426 1.65 8.93 -9.81
N LEU A 427 1.81 8.60 -8.52
CA LEU A 427 2.46 7.39 -8.04
C LEU A 427 1.81 6.94 -6.72
N ILE A 428 1.58 5.65 -6.56
CA ILE A 428 1.13 5.03 -5.32
C ILE A 428 2.13 3.98 -4.87
N GLN A 429 2.62 4.14 -3.66
CA GLN A 429 3.50 3.20 -3.00
C GLN A 429 2.70 2.30 -2.04
N PRO A 430 2.79 0.97 -2.17
CA PRO A 430 2.33 0.05 -1.14
C PRO A 430 3.25 0.05 0.08
N ARG A 431 2.76 -0.50 1.18
CA ARG A 431 3.59 -0.88 2.32
C ARG A 431 4.60 -1.95 1.88
N ILE A 432 5.83 -1.83 2.38
CA ILE A 432 6.89 -2.81 2.16
C ILE A 432 7.15 -3.57 3.46
N GLY A 433 6.77 -4.85 3.49
CA GLY A 433 7.08 -5.78 4.56
C GLY A 433 8.37 -6.55 4.28
N ILE A 434 8.92 -7.23 5.28
CA ILE A 434 10.12 -8.07 5.13
C ILE A 434 9.72 -9.54 5.18
N GLY A 435 10.23 -10.35 4.26
CA GLY A 435 9.93 -11.78 4.20
C GLY A 435 10.39 -12.53 5.45
N VAL A 436 9.61 -13.53 5.90
CA VAL A 436 9.94 -14.37 7.08
C VAL A 436 11.29 -15.06 6.91
N GLU A 437 11.55 -15.59 5.71
CA GLU A 437 12.82 -16.25 5.38
C GLU A 437 13.99 -15.26 5.46
N SER A 438 13.83 -14.06 4.91
CA SER A 438 14.86 -13.02 4.93
C SER A 438 15.14 -12.49 6.34
N ALA A 439 14.11 -12.34 7.18
CA ALA A 439 14.29 -11.91 8.55
C ALA A 439 15.04 -12.96 9.40
N ASN A 440 14.91 -14.25 9.07
CA ASN A 440 15.49 -15.35 9.84
C ASN A 440 16.74 -15.99 9.22
N GLN A 441 17.30 -15.39 8.16
CA GLN A 441 18.43 -15.97 7.41
C GLN A 441 19.73 -16.07 8.21
N SER A 442 19.99 -15.12 9.12
CA SER A 442 21.20 -15.10 9.97
C SER A 442 20.94 -14.49 11.35
N GLU A 443 21.92 -14.62 12.27
CA GLU A 443 21.85 -13.91 13.56
C GLU A 443 21.74 -12.40 13.39
N PHE A 444 22.45 -11.85 12.39
CA PHE A 444 22.37 -10.45 12.04
C PHE A 444 20.95 -10.06 11.64
N THR A 445 20.30 -10.81 10.73
CA THR A 445 18.94 -10.47 10.30
C THR A 445 17.92 -10.63 11.43
N ARG A 446 18.06 -11.62 12.31
CA ARG A 446 17.16 -11.77 13.47
C ARG A 446 17.18 -10.57 14.41
N LEU A 447 18.31 -9.87 14.51
CA LEU A 447 18.45 -8.68 15.34
C LEU A 447 18.07 -7.39 14.60
N PHE A 448 18.41 -7.29 13.31
CA PHE A 448 18.31 -6.03 12.56
C PHE A 448 17.13 -5.94 11.58
N ALA A 449 16.59 -7.05 11.08
CA ALA A 449 15.51 -7.04 10.09
C ALA A 449 14.13 -6.76 10.70
N GLY A 450 14.00 -6.79 12.03
CA GLY A 450 12.72 -6.63 12.72
C GLY A 450 11.80 -7.84 12.59
N ALA A 451 10.50 -7.63 12.83
CA ALA A 451 9.50 -8.69 12.70
C ALA A 451 9.20 -8.92 11.21
N GLY A 452 9.64 -10.06 10.66
CA GLY A 452 9.29 -10.49 9.32
C GLY A 452 7.89 -11.11 9.25
N GLY A 453 7.28 -11.07 8.07
CA GLY A 453 5.97 -11.63 7.78
C GLY A 453 4.90 -10.59 7.45
N ILE A 454 3.68 -11.09 7.22
CA ILE A 454 2.47 -10.30 6.98
C ILE A 454 1.65 -10.32 8.27
N ASP A 455 1.16 -9.16 8.70
CA ASP A 455 0.20 -9.08 9.80
C ASP A 455 -1.23 -9.10 9.23
N PRO A 456 -1.97 -10.22 9.35
CA PRO A 456 -3.31 -10.34 8.75
C PRO A 456 -4.37 -9.53 9.49
N TYR A 457 -4.07 -8.97 10.67
CA TYR A 457 -5.04 -8.25 11.50
C TYR A 457 -4.93 -6.72 11.37
N VAL A 458 -3.93 -6.23 10.64
CA VAL A 458 -3.71 -4.79 10.47
C VAL A 458 -4.10 -4.37 9.07
N THR A 459 -5.21 -3.62 8.97
CA THR A 459 -5.73 -3.11 7.70
C THR A 459 -5.00 -1.85 7.25
N ALA A 460 -4.67 -0.90 8.12
CA ALA A 460 -3.89 0.29 7.75
C ALA A 460 -2.92 0.67 8.86
N VAL A 461 -1.67 0.99 8.49
CA VAL A 461 -0.63 1.47 9.41
C VAL A 461 -0.48 2.97 9.27
N SER A 462 -0.20 3.65 10.38
CA SER A 462 0.09 5.09 10.37
C SER A 462 1.39 5.39 9.64
N ASP A 463 1.32 6.30 8.66
CA ASP A 463 2.47 6.94 8.03
C ASP A 463 2.33 8.45 8.23
N VAL A 464 3.25 9.08 8.95
CA VAL A 464 3.09 10.48 9.37
C VAL A 464 2.92 11.43 8.18
N TYR A 465 3.59 11.18 7.06
CA TYR A 465 3.52 12.07 5.92
C TYR A 465 2.19 11.91 5.16
N GLN A 466 1.73 10.68 4.97
CA GLN A 466 0.42 10.41 4.40
C GLN A 466 -0.72 10.87 5.33
N ASP A 467 -0.61 10.61 6.64
CA ASP A 467 -1.64 10.91 7.63
C ASP A 467 -1.80 12.43 7.84
N LEU A 468 -0.70 13.17 7.87
CA LEU A 468 -0.74 14.62 8.08
C LEU A 468 -0.95 15.41 6.79
N PHE A 469 -0.29 15.02 5.71
CA PHE A 469 -0.19 15.84 4.48
C PHE A 469 -0.80 15.18 3.25
N GLY A 470 -1.23 13.91 3.36
CA GLY A 470 -1.74 13.16 2.23
C GLY A 470 -0.67 12.89 1.18
N GLU A 471 0.61 12.79 1.56
CA GLU A 471 1.72 12.49 0.66
C GLU A 471 2.69 11.49 1.28
N GLY A 472 2.87 10.32 0.67
CA GLY A 472 3.87 9.32 1.07
C GLY A 472 5.30 9.65 0.60
N ILE A 473 6.19 8.68 0.81
CA ILE A 473 7.57 8.66 0.30
C ILE A 473 7.69 7.51 -0.69
N PHE A 474 8.27 7.77 -1.87
CA PHE A 474 8.56 6.71 -2.83
C PHE A 474 9.93 6.09 -2.56
N THR A 475 9.99 4.76 -2.54
CA THR A 475 11.16 3.92 -2.27
C THR A 475 11.41 2.92 -3.40
N GLY A 476 10.99 3.26 -4.63
CA GLY A 476 11.35 2.53 -5.85
C GLY A 476 10.46 1.36 -6.22
N LYS A 477 9.35 1.15 -5.50
CA LYS A 477 8.39 0.05 -5.68
C LYS A 477 6.97 0.59 -5.58
N GLY A 478 6.11 0.23 -6.53
CA GLY A 478 4.73 0.69 -6.54
C GLY A 478 4.17 0.85 -7.95
N ILE A 479 3.01 1.51 -8.03
CA ILE A 479 2.28 1.75 -9.28
C ILE A 479 2.34 3.23 -9.65
N TYR A 480 2.46 3.54 -10.94
CA TYR A 480 2.38 4.92 -11.44
C TYR A 480 1.62 5.01 -12.77
N ASP A 481 1.14 6.22 -13.07
CA ASP A 481 0.47 6.55 -14.34
C ASP A 481 1.55 6.80 -15.38
N LEU A 482 1.56 5.96 -16.42
CA LEU A 482 2.61 5.94 -17.44
C LEU A 482 2.78 7.32 -18.09
N GLN A 483 1.66 7.94 -18.49
CA GLN A 483 1.68 9.21 -19.19
C GLN A 483 2.12 10.35 -18.28
N VAL A 484 1.68 10.34 -17.01
CA VAL A 484 2.08 11.37 -16.03
C VAL A 484 3.54 11.23 -15.67
N PHE A 485 4.03 10.01 -15.43
CA PHE A 485 5.44 9.71 -15.18
C PHE A 485 6.30 10.22 -16.32
N HIS A 486 6.01 9.78 -17.55
CA HIS A 486 6.77 10.15 -18.74
C HIS A 486 6.75 11.67 -18.95
N ARG A 487 5.58 12.32 -18.87
CA ARG A 487 5.45 13.75 -19.11
C ARG A 487 6.28 14.60 -18.13
N LEU A 488 6.29 14.22 -16.85
CA LEU A 488 6.93 15.03 -15.81
C LEU A 488 8.42 14.73 -15.65
N LEU A 489 8.84 13.48 -15.78
CA LEU A 489 10.20 13.07 -15.41
C LEU A 489 11.19 13.00 -16.57
N THR A 490 10.72 12.83 -17.82
CA THR A 490 11.61 12.64 -18.99
C THR A 490 12.65 13.75 -19.14
N ASN A 491 12.30 14.98 -18.81
CA ASN A 491 13.16 16.17 -18.95
C ASN A 491 13.49 16.86 -17.61
N ALA A 492 13.01 16.38 -16.48
CA ALA A 492 13.15 17.07 -15.19
C ALA A 492 14.56 16.95 -14.59
N ILE A 493 15.22 15.81 -14.77
CA ILE A 493 16.45 15.46 -14.04
C ILE A 493 17.63 15.40 -15.03
N PRO A 494 18.77 16.07 -14.73
CA PRO A 494 19.99 15.98 -15.51
C PRO A 494 20.54 14.56 -15.61
N GLU A 495 21.08 14.21 -16.77
CA GLU A 495 21.61 12.86 -16.97
C GLU A 495 22.80 12.55 -16.05
N GLY A 496 22.81 11.34 -15.48
CA GLY A 496 23.90 10.86 -14.63
C GLY A 496 24.12 11.64 -13.34
N SER A 497 23.13 12.45 -12.92
CA SER A 497 23.27 13.35 -11.76
C SER A 497 22.92 12.68 -10.43
N ILE A 498 22.09 11.65 -10.43
CA ILE A 498 21.55 11.02 -9.21
C ILE A 498 21.65 9.50 -9.25
N LEU A 499 21.88 8.91 -8.08
CA LEU A 499 21.81 7.47 -7.82
C LEU A 499 20.48 7.09 -7.16
N SER A 500 20.01 7.93 -6.22
CA SER A 500 18.73 7.77 -5.53
C SER A 500 17.67 8.62 -6.24
N HIS A 501 16.91 7.98 -7.13
CA HIS A 501 15.87 8.62 -7.95
C HIS A 501 14.50 8.60 -7.27
N ASP A 502 14.22 7.54 -6.52
CA ASP A 502 12.90 7.24 -5.95
C ASP A 502 12.27 8.43 -5.21
N LEU A 503 12.96 8.97 -4.19
CA LEU A 503 12.43 10.08 -3.39
C LEU A 503 12.11 11.31 -4.26
N LEU A 504 12.98 11.61 -5.22
CA LEU A 504 12.84 12.76 -6.09
C LEU A 504 11.67 12.56 -7.05
N GLU A 505 11.58 11.42 -7.70
CA GLU A 505 10.49 11.08 -8.63
C GLU A 505 9.13 11.12 -7.91
N GLY A 506 9.04 10.56 -6.70
CA GLY A 506 7.85 10.66 -5.86
C GLY A 506 7.47 12.10 -5.50
N SER A 507 8.45 13.00 -5.41
CA SER A 507 8.21 14.43 -5.15
C SER A 507 7.66 15.18 -6.36
N TYR A 508 8.00 14.79 -7.59
CA TYR A 508 7.40 15.34 -8.81
C TYR A 508 6.00 14.78 -9.07
N LEU A 509 5.83 13.48 -8.84
CA LEU A 509 4.60 12.75 -9.13
C LEU A 509 3.57 12.82 -8.01
N ARG A 510 3.95 13.32 -6.83
CA ARG A 510 3.16 13.28 -5.60
C ARG A 510 2.77 11.85 -5.25
N THR A 511 3.55 11.22 -4.38
CA THR A 511 3.31 9.85 -3.92
C THR A 511 2.13 9.76 -2.97
N GLY A 512 1.21 8.82 -3.21
CA GLY A 512 0.24 8.34 -2.22
C GLY A 512 0.73 7.04 -1.58
N MET A 513 0.45 6.82 -0.30
CA MET A 513 0.77 5.57 0.40
C MET A 513 -0.47 4.69 0.56
N ALA A 514 -0.48 3.53 -0.09
CA ALA A 514 -1.48 2.47 0.13
C ALA A 514 -1.04 1.60 1.30
N THR A 515 -1.40 2.03 2.51
CA THR A 515 -0.96 1.43 3.79
C THR A 515 -1.55 0.04 4.05
N ASP A 516 -2.56 -0.33 3.28
CA ASP A 516 -3.35 -1.56 3.36
C ASP A 516 -3.02 -2.59 2.27
N VAL A 517 -2.07 -2.25 1.39
CA VAL A 517 -1.52 -3.15 0.38
C VAL A 517 -0.05 -3.40 0.72
N GLU A 518 0.33 -4.67 0.88
CA GLU A 518 1.69 -5.03 1.31
C GLU A 518 2.42 -5.85 0.23
N LEU A 519 3.60 -5.35 -0.17
CA LEU A 519 4.59 -6.11 -0.93
C LEU A 519 5.67 -6.63 0.03
N ILE A 520 6.30 -7.74 -0.33
CA ILE A 520 7.29 -8.38 0.54
C ILE A 520 8.67 -8.25 -0.08
N ASP A 521 9.61 -7.71 0.69
CA ASP A 521 10.97 -7.46 0.26
C ASP A 521 11.98 -8.37 0.97
N GLY A 522 13.15 -8.49 0.34
CA GLY A 522 14.33 -9.09 0.95
C GLY A 522 15.01 -8.16 1.95
N TYR A 523 15.80 -8.74 2.84
CA TYR A 523 16.70 -8.01 3.74
C TYR A 523 18.14 -8.50 3.57
N PRO A 524 19.17 -7.64 3.66
CA PRO A 524 20.56 -8.07 3.53
C PRO A 524 20.93 -9.15 4.56
N GLY A 525 21.36 -10.33 4.10
CA GLY A 525 21.68 -11.46 4.97
C GLY A 525 22.92 -11.27 5.86
N THR A 526 23.80 -10.33 5.52
CA THR A 526 25.05 -10.03 6.25
C THR A 526 25.23 -8.55 6.52
N TYR A 527 25.98 -8.21 7.58
CA TYR A 527 26.30 -6.83 7.93
C TYR A 527 27.06 -6.10 6.81
N SER A 528 27.98 -6.78 6.12
CA SER A 528 28.72 -6.19 5.00
C SER A 528 27.79 -5.78 3.85
N SER A 529 26.81 -6.63 3.51
CA SER A 529 25.79 -6.32 2.49
C SER A 529 24.88 -5.17 2.94
N TYR A 530 24.51 -5.13 4.22
CA TYR A 530 23.75 -4.03 4.81
C TYR A 530 24.53 -2.71 4.74
N ALA A 531 25.80 -2.69 5.18
CA ALA A 531 26.65 -1.51 5.15
C ALA A 531 26.88 -1.00 3.72
N ALA A 532 27.07 -1.91 2.75
CA ALA A 532 27.18 -1.55 1.34
C ALA A 532 25.88 -0.94 0.79
N ARG A 533 24.71 -1.46 1.20
CA ARG A 533 23.40 -0.88 0.86
C ARG A 533 23.25 0.53 1.45
N GLN A 534 23.54 0.71 2.74
CA GLN A 534 23.48 2.02 3.40
C GLN A 534 24.46 3.03 2.77
N HIS A 535 25.68 2.62 2.47
CA HIS A 535 26.66 3.48 1.79
C HIS A 535 26.17 3.92 0.40
N ARG A 536 25.47 3.07 -0.36
CA ARG A 536 24.85 3.48 -1.63
C ARG A 536 23.73 4.51 -1.40
N TRP A 537 22.85 4.26 -0.44
CA TRP A 537 21.72 5.15 -0.14
C TRP A 537 22.19 6.53 0.34
N VAL A 538 23.07 6.58 1.33
CA VAL A 538 23.64 7.84 1.85
C VAL A 538 24.28 8.65 0.74
N ARG A 539 25.11 8.04 -0.13
CA ARG A 539 25.70 8.75 -1.28
C ARG A 539 24.64 9.26 -2.26
N GLY A 540 23.58 8.48 -2.49
CA GLY A 540 22.46 8.90 -3.32
C GLY A 540 21.74 10.12 -2.73
N ASP A 541 21.53 10.15 -1.42
CA ASP A 541 20.90 11.28 -0.72
C ASP A 541 21.77 12.54 -0.80
N TRP A 542 23.09 12.41 -0.67
CA TRP A 542 24.02 13.53 -0.88
C TRP A 542 23.93 14.13 -2.28
N GLN A 543 23.60 13.33 -3.31
CA GLN A 543 23.41 13.83 -4.67
C GLN A 543 22.11 14.62 -4.86
N LEU A 544 21.15 14.52 -3.93
CA LEU A 544 19.89 15.25 -3.98
C LEU A 544 19.99 16.68 -3.41
N LEU A 545 21.09 17.04 -2.75
CA LEU A 545 21.31 18.39 -2.21
C LEU A 545 21.01 19.55 -3.18
N PRO A 546 21.34 19.48 -4.49
CA PRO A 546 20.99 20.54 -5.43
C PRO A 546 19.48 20.86 -5.46
N TRP A 547 18.61 19.89 -5.19
CA TRP A 547 17.15 20.06 -5.16
C TRP A 547 16.61 20.71 -3.89
N LEU A 548 17.46 21.08 -2.93
CA LEU A 548 17.06 21.94 -1.82
C LEU A 548 17.04 23.42 -2.23
N PHE A 549 17.83 23.80 -3.24
CA PHE A 549 18.00 25.20 -3.66
C PHE A 549 16.80 25.74 -4.48
N PRO A 550 16.63 27.07 -4.60
CA PRO A 550 15.51 27.66 -5.34
C PRO A 550 15.53 27.46 -6.86
N ARG A 551 16.70 27.16 -7.44
CA ARG A 551 16.89 26.88 -8.87
C ARG A 551 17.68 25.60 -9.04
N ILE A 552 17.32 24.81 -10.03
CA ILE A 552 17.92 23.52 -10.37
C ILE A 552 18.20 23.44 -11.87
N LYS A 553 19.01 22.49 -12.31
CA LYS A 553 19.19 22.19 -13.73
C LYS A 553 18.20 21.13 -14.18
N ASN A 554 17.62 21.29 -15.36
CA ASN A 554 16.83 20.25 -16.02
C ASN A 554 17.72 19.30 -16.86
N ARG A 555 17.12 18.33 -17.55
CA ARG A 555 17.86 17.37 -18.41
C ARG A 555 18.79 18.04 -19.43
N GLN A 556 18.35 19.17 -20.00
CA GLN A 556 19.12 19.95 -20.98
C GLN A 556 20.21 20.84 -20.35
N GLY A 557 20.43 20.74 -19.03
CA GLY A 557 21.39 21.56 -18.30
C GLY A 557 20.95 23.01 -18.07
N ARG A 558 19.71 23.39 -18.42
CA ARG A 558 19.18 24.74 -18.26
C ARG A 558 18.71 24.97 -16.83
N TRP A 559 18.96 26.17 -16.30
CA TRP A 559 18.47 26.56 -14.99
C TRP A 559 16.97 26.83 -15.02
N VAL A 560 16.23 26.11 -14.19
CA VAL A 560 14.79 26.27 -14.00
C VAL A 560 14.51 26.56 -12.53
N LYS A 561 13.36 27.18 -12.25
CA LYS A 561 12.88 27.34 -10.87
C LYS A 561 12.59 25.96 -10.31
N ASN A 562 13.05 25.68 -9.10
CA ASN A 562 12.80 24.42 -8.45
C ASN A 562 11.29 24.30 -8.15
N PRO A 563 10.60 23.27 -8.70
CA PRO A 563 9.16 23.14 -8.54
C PRO A 563 8.76 22.46 -7.23
N LEU A 564 9.71 21.85 -6.52
CA LEU A 564 9.46 21.07 -5.32
C LEU A 564 8.87 21.92 -4.19
N SER A 565 7.91 21.33 -3.47
CA SER A 565 7.26 21.96 -2.34
C SER A 565 8.21 22.06 -1.12
N GLY A 566 7.87 22.90 -0.14
CA GLY A 566 8.62 22.95 1.12
C GLY A 566 8.59 21.61 1.88
N LEU A 567 7.51 20.83 1.74
CA LEU A 567 7.41 19.50 2.32
C LEU A 567 8.32 18.50 1.60
N SER A 568 8.38 18.55 0.27
CA SER A 568 9.26 17.70 -0.54
C SER A 568 10.74 17.95 -0.31
N LYS A 569 11.11 19.18 0.11
CA LYS A 569 12.50 19.52 0.50
C LYS A 569 12.82 19.16 1.95
N TRP A 570 11.79 19.00 2.77
CA TRP A 570 11.93 18.58 4.16
C TRP A 570 12.11 17.07 4.27
N LYS A 571 11.32 16.32 3.48
CA LYS A 571 11.56 14.91 3.20
C LYS A 571 12.94 14.76 2.57
#